data_AF-A0A915BBT7-F1
#
_entry.id   AF-A0A915BBT7-F1
#
_cell.length_a   1.000
_cell.length_b   1.000
_cell.length_c   1.000
_cell.angle_alpha   90.00
_cell.angle_beta   90.00
_cell.angle_gamma   90.00
#
_symmetry.space_group_name_H-M   'P 1'
#
loop_
_entity.id
_entity.type
_entity.pdbx_description
1 polymer ?
#
loop_
_entity_poly.entity_id
_entity_poly.type
_entity_poly.pdbx_seq_one_letter_code
_entity_poly.pdbx_strand_id
1 'polypeptide(L)'
;MESSNLPKKQGKILNLGPHEQRDEMEEKLENGFALVVSRIGNLQEREAHDQLLQVVADQKMYDVVIGGLLYGVLLDPVNASKYYKAMTLLSNGSWFCALCTMNMVLIEMYPRMHAEPRDQIFFFFRESIKVNVPKIDNVLINLIRNANDGGDLKESCKLLTGVVSLMNEHHAWLSGLKPKASLIPVALLTFSRFIYELTMASQYETLCSQMINLCQWWLKERFADCAQLGRDLVLLLMHLSKLPQFTAIWRQLLYAPNKLSSDFNGIEELMARPCPYNLLTHHISVTFMRKMEFILKYLPTAQEKHIEWIRLKHLSGADSGSLRAAWIRSAIYMPCNETTQCSAEARAILLATITAQSTSGVEQQWCKLNLLWDWLCYDPSVGGHIWLEPGYNALRHLLHMQPLLANSLLDFLVRMSAELHPPLRARITTSVANALKAISDFNIGSPSTIIDHHMVQKSVREAFRETFKIPARSAVVPSPTAPVPSGENKQTPSAGDGPSQSGSGESLSKLPKALQPETTSVELSEEMDGSDEKIGALLAAIKEEFRDGIESLSAASSADNEARCELTNRLISSLFDNYELLDSEQVELIAECFLTIFRKQLFSRKPLPDDFIPSLE
;
A
#
# COMPACT_ATOMS: atom_id res chain seq x y z
N MET A 1 6.98 8.61 -49.93
CA MET A 1 7.79 9.32 -48.91
C MET A 1 8.64 8.28 -48.21
N GLU A 2 9.84 8.04 -48.75
CA GLU A 2 10.84 7.15 -48.14
C GLU A 2 11.42 7.89 -46.93
N SER A 3 11.03 7.50 -45.72
CA SER A 3 11.68 7.97 -44.51
C SER A 3 13.01 7.23 -44.36
N SER A 4 14.09 8.01 -44.36
CA SER A 4 15.47 7.62 -44.11
C SER A 4 15.63 6.60 -42.97
N ASN A 5 15.97 5.36 -43.31
CA ASN A 5 16.52 4.36 -42.38
C ASN A 5 17.99 4.70 -42.07
N LEU A 6 18.21 5.76 -41.30
CA LEU A 6 19.45 5.87 -40.52
C LEU A 6 19.35 4.87 -39.36
N PRO A 7 20.33 3.98 -39.14
CA PRO A 7 20.32 3.11 -37.97
C PRO A 7 20.29 4.00 -36.73
N LYS A 8 19.16 4.00 -36.00
CA LYS A 8 19.06 4.69 -34.71
C LYS A 8 20.17 4.11 -33.82
N LYS A 9 21.10 4.94 -33.37
CA LYS A 9 22.17 4.55 -32.45
C LYS A 9 21.50 3.88 -31.25
N GLN A 10 21.69 2.57 -31.11
CA GLN A 10 21.12 1.82 -29.99
C GLN A 10 21.80 2.24 -28.69
N GLY A 11 21.00 2.33 -27.62
CA GLY A 11 21.51 2.51 -26.26
C GLY A 11 22.44 1.37 -25.85
N LYS A 12 23.22 1.58 -24.79
CA LYS A 12 24.16 0.58 -24.24
C LYS A 12 23.65 -0.07 -22.96
N ILE A 13 22.69 0.56 -22.27
CA ILE A 13 22.07 0.03 -21.05
C ILE A 13 20.88 -0.86 -21.39
N LEU A 14 20.00 -0.41 -22.29
CA LEU A 14 18.70 -1.03 -22.54
C LEU A 14 18.69 -1.93 -23.77
N ASN A 15 18.09 -3.11 -23.63
CA ASN A 15 17.74 -3.99 -24.72
C ASN A 15 16.39 -3.54 -25.32
N LEU A 16 16.45 -2.65 -26.31
CA LEU A 16 15.29 -2.10 -27.02
C LEU A 16 14.98 -2.91 -28.28
N GLY A 17 13.69 -3.20 -28.50
CA GLY A 17 13.19 -3.80 -29.73
C GLY A 17 13.27 -2.85 -30.92
N PRO A 18 13.10 -3.36 -32.16
CA PRO A 18 13.30 -2.58 -33.40
C PRO A 18 12.33 -1.41 -33.57
N HIS A 19 11.18 -1.43 -32.88
CA HIS A 19 10.14 -0.40 -32.96
C HIS A 19 10.13 0.55 -31.75
N GLU A 20 11.02 0.33 -30.79
CA GLU A 20 11.03 1.09 -29.54
C GLU A 20 11.86 2.37 -29.69
N GLN A 21 11.37 3.45 -29.09
CA GLN A 21 12.09 4.72 -29.09
C GLN A 21 13.23 4.67 -28.07
N ARG A 22 14.25 5.50 -28.29
CA ARG A 22 15.36 5.65 -27.35
C ARG A 22 14.81 6.19 -26.04
N ASP A 23 15.29 5.64 -24.94
CA ASP A 23 14.87 6.03 -23.61
C ASP A 23 15.48 7.38 -23.22
N GLU A 24 14.64 8.32 -22.78
CA GLU A 24 15.07 9.67 -22.42
C GLU A 24 16.01 9.70 -21.23
N MET A 25 15.82 8.79 -20.27
CA MET A 25 16.69 8.71 -19.09
C MET A 25 18.06 8.18 -19.48
N GLU A 26 18.12 7.13 -20.30
CA GLU A 26 19.39 6.63 -20.84
C GLU A 26 20.15 7.72 -21.60
N GLU A 27 19.46 8.49 -22.44
CA GLU A 27 20.07 9.58 -23.20
C GLU A 27 20.62 10.69 -22.29
N LYS A 28 19.89 11.07 -21.25
CA LYS A 28 20.37 12.05 -20.25
C LYS A 28 21.65 11.56 -19.56
N LEU A 29 21.69 10.28 -19.18
CA LEU A 29 22.86 9.68 -18.54
C LEU A 29 24.06 9.58 -19.49
N GLU A 30 23.85 9.17 -20.75
CA GLU A 30 24.90 9.10 -21.77
C GLU A 30 25.48 10.50 -22.07
N ASN A 31 24.63 11.51 -22.19
CA ASN A 31 25.06 12.89 -22.41
C ASN A 31 25.84 13.44 -21.21
N GLY A 32 25.39 13.15 -19.98
CA GLY A 32 26.13 13.47 -18.76
C GLY A 32 27.50 12.79 -18.73
N PHE A 33 27.59 11.52 -19.16
CA PHE A 33 28.86 10.81 -19.21
C PHE A 33 29.81 11.38 -20.28
N ALA A 34 29.28 11.73 -21.45
CA ALA A 34 30.06 12.39 -22.49
C ALA A 34 30.67 13.71 -21.99
N LEU A 35 29.91 14.50 -21.22
CA LEU A 35 30.41 15.69 -20.55
C LEU A 35 31.53 15.33 -19.56
N VAL A 36 31.31 14.36 -18.68
CA VAL A 36 32.32 13.92 -17.69
C VAL A 36 33.62 13.56 -18.39
N VAL A 37 33.57 12.67 -19.39
CA VAL A 37 34.75 12.22 -20.16
C VAL A 37 35.44 13.39 -20.85
N SER A 38 34.69 14.33 -21.43
CA SER A 38 35.27 15.52 -22.07
C SER A 38 36.05 16.43 -21.11
N ARG A 39 35.68 16.41 -19.82
CA ARG A 39 36.31 17.25 -18.78
C ARG A 39 37.46 16.55 -18.08
N ILE A 40 37.37 15.24 -17.84
CA ILE A 40 38.37 14.50 -17.07
C ILE A 40 39.38 13.71 -17.89
N GLY A 41 39.06 13.41 -19.15
CA GLY A 41 39.84 12.59 -20.10
C GLY A 41 41.14 11.98 -19.57
N ASN A 42 42.27 12.50 -20.06
CA ASN A 42 43.64 12.07 -19.73
C ASN A 42 44.23 12.81 -18.50
N LEU A 43 43.42 13.51 -17.72
CA LEU A 43 43.90 14.22 -16.54
C LEU A 43 44.23 13.25 -15.41
N GLN A 44 45.15 13.66 -14.53
CA GLN A 44 45.43 12.93 -13.29
C GLN A 44 44.23 13.02 -12.34
N GLU A 45 44.11 12.09 -11.40
CA GLU A 45 42.92 11.94 -10.53
C GLU A 45 42.55 13.24 -9.79
N ARG A 46 43.55 13.98 -9.29
CA ARG A 46 43.34 15.25 -8.59
C ARG A 46 42.85 16.36 -9.52
N GLU A 47 43.50 16.52 -10.68
CA GLU A 47 43.13 17.54 -11.67
C GLU A 47 41.75 17.27 -12.27
N ALA A 48 41.44 15.99 -12.54
CA ALA A 48 40.12 15.55 -12.96
C ALA A 48 39.05 15.91 -11.93
N HIS A 49 39.34 15.72 -10.63
CA HIS A 49 38.42 16.07 -9.56
C HIS A 49 38.20 17.59 -9.47
N ASP A 50 39.28 18.39 -9.51
CA ASP A 50 39.19 19.85 -9.46
C ASP A 50 38.37 20.41 -10.65
N GLN A 51 38.54 19.83 -11.84
CA GLN A 51 37.73 20.17 -13.02
C GLN A 51 36.25 19.84 -12.82
N LEU A 52 35.94 18.64 -12.30
CA LEU A 52 34.54 18.28 -12.03
C LEU A 52 33.93 19.17 -10.95
N LEU A 53 34.67 19.53 -9.90
CA LEU A 53 34.23 20.48 -8.87
C LEU A 53 33.88 21.85 -9.46
N GLN A 54 34.68 22.35 -10.39
CA GLN A 54 34.37 23.59 -11.10
C GLN A 54 33.09 23.49 -11.93
N VAL A 55 32.84 22.35 -12.59
CA VAL A 55 31.62 22.14 -13.39
C VAL A 55 30.38 22.09 -12.49
N VAL A 56 30.44 21.37 -11.37
CA VAL A 56 29.30 21.24 -10.46
C VAL A 56 29.08 22.44 -9.54
N ALA A 57 29.94 23.47 -9.63
CA ALA A 57 29.68 24.76 -9.00
C ALA A 57 28.37 25.39 -9.53
N ASP A 58 27.99 25.07 -10.77
CA ASP A 58 26.60 25.23 -11.21
C ASP A 58 25.76 24.06 -10.70
N GLN A 59 24.83 24.36 -9.78
CA GLN A 59 23.93 23.38 -9.18
C GLN A 59 23.13 22.59 -10.23
N LYS A 60 22.82 23.17 -11.40
CA LYS A 60 22.13 22.47 -12.50
C LYS A 60 22.97 21.37 -13.13
N MET A 61 24.30 21.51 -13.06
CA MET A 61 25.25 20.55 -13.63
C MET A 61 25.59 19.42 -12.66
N TYR A 62 25.34 19.60 -11.37
CA TYR A 62 25.59 18.57 -10.34
C TYR A 62 24.89 17.25 -10.68
N ASP A 63 23.59 17.30 -10.97
CA ASP A 63 22.81 16.09 -11.29
C ASP A 63 23.27 15.43 -12.60
N VAL A 64 23.63 16.22 -13.59
CA VAL A 64 24.14 15.76 -14.89
C VAL A 64 25.48 15.03 -14.73
N VAL A 65 26.40 15.60 -13.94
CA VAL A 65 27.71 15.01 -13.68
C VAL A 65 27.60 13.74 -12.83
N ILE A 66 26.77 13.74 -11.78
CA ILE A 66 26.55 12.55 -10.94
C ILE A 66 25.91 11.42 -11.76
N GLY A 67 24.88 11.72 -12.55
CA GLY A 67 24.27 10.75 -13.47
C GLY A 67 25.26 10.23 -14.51
N GLY A 68 26.10 11.10 -15.07
CA GLY A 68 27.16 10.73 -15.99
C GLY A 68 28.21 9.80 -15.37
N LEU A 69 28.68 10.11 -14.16
CA LEU A 69 29.60 9.24 -13.43
C LEU A 69 28.97 7.88 -13.12
N LEU A 70 27.69 7.85 -12.74
CA LEU A 70 26.97 6.60 -12.52
C LEU A 70 26.85 5.78 -13.81
N TYR A 71 26.55 6.42 -14.95
CA TYR A 71 26.56 5.75 -16.26
C TYR A 71 27.92 5.13 -16.58
N GLY A 72 29.01 5.85 -16.30
CA GLY A 72 30.37 5.33 -16.42
C GLY A 72 30.63 4.13 -15.51
N VAL A 73 30.16 4.16 -14.26
CA VAL A 73 30.23 3.01 -13.34
C VAL A 73 29.50 1.80 -13.93
N LEU A 74 28.36 2.00 -14.59
CA LEU A 74 27.54 0.91 -15.13
C LEU A 74 28.06 0.31 -16.44
N LEU A 75 28.81 1.06 -17.25
CA LEU A 75 29.15 0.65 -18.63
C LEU A 75 30.64 0.61 -18.97
N ASP A 76 31.52 1.03 -18.05
CA ASP A 76 32.97 0.94 -18.24
C ASP A 76 33.60 0.27 -17.01
N PRO A 77 33.52 -1.07 -16.91
CA PRO A 77 34.00 -1.82 -15.74
C PRO A 77 35.48 -1.58 -15.43
N VAL A 78 36.29 -1.30 -16.47
CA VAL A 78 37.73 -1.05 -16.33
C VAL A 78 37.99 0.24 -15.54
N ASN A 79 37.22 1.29 -15.80
CA ASN A 79 37.35 2.57 -15.11
C ASN A 79 36.29 2.82 -14.03
N ALA A 80 35.40 1.86 -13.75
CA ALA A 80 34.30 2.02 -12.79
C ALA A 80 34.76 2.51 -11.41
N SER A 81 35.90 2.01 -10.92
CA SER A 81 36.49 2.48 -9.66
C SER A 81 36.89 3.96 -9.69
N LYS A 82 37.42 4.45 -10.84
CA LYS A 82 37.77 5.87 -11.03
C LYS A 82 36.51 6.73 -10.97
N TYR A 83 35.46 6.35 -11.70
CA TYR A 83 34.20 7.12 -11.71
C TYR A 83 33.49 7.08 -10.35
N TYR A 84 33.50 5.95 -9.66
CA TYR A 84 32.91 5.80 -8.34
C TYR A 84 33.61 6.69 -7.29
N LYS A 85 34.95 6.73 -7.30
CA LYS A 85 35.73 7.62 -6.42
C LYS A 85 35.42 9.09 -6.69
N ALA A 86 35.39 9.49 -7.96
CA ALA A 86 35.03 10.86 -8.34
C ALA A 86 33.62 11.22 -7.84
N MET A 87 32.64 10.33 -8.03
CA MET A 87 31.27 10.51 -7.54
C MET A 87 31.22 10.62 -6.00
N THR A 88 32.01 9.81 -5.29
CA THR A 88 32.10 9.85 -3.82
C THR A 88 32.61 11.20 -3.32
N LEU A 89 33.68 11.71 -3.94
CA LEU A 89 34.27 12.99 -3.57
C LEU A 89 33.31 14.15 -3.85
N LEU A 90 32.64 14.14 -5.01
CA LEU A 90 31.65 15.17 -5.37
C LEU A 90 30.40 15.14 -4.48
N SER A 91 29.98 13.95 -4.05
CA SER A 91 28.78 13.78 -3.23
C SER A 91 28.90 14.39 -1.83
N ASN A 92 30.15 14.61 -1.37
CA ASN A 92 30.49 15.22 -0.08
C ASN A 92 29.59 14.77 1.10
N GLY A 93 29.28 13.47 1.16
CA GLY A 93 28.46 12.86 2.21
C GLY A 93 26.93 12.93 2.01
N SER A 94 26.39 13.76 1.12
CA SER A 94 24.94 13.84 0.88
C SER A 94 24.38 12.63 0.13
N TRP A 95 25.11 12.13 -0.89
CA TRP A 95 24.78 10.96 -1.75
C TRP A 95 23.38 10.95 -2.40
N PHE A 96 22.52 11.91 -2.08
CA PHE A 96 21.10 11.93 -2.41
C PHE A 96 20.86 11.79 -3.91
N CYS A 97 21.51 12.62 -4.73
CA CYS A 97 21.37 12.58 -6.19
C CYS A 97 21.81 11.21 -6.78
N ALA A 98 22.95 10.67 -6.34
CA ALA A 98 23.43 9.37 -6.81
C ALA A 98 22.46 8.23 -6.46
N LEU A 99 21.93 8.22 -5.23
CA LEU A 99 20.95 7.22 -4.79
C LEU A 99 19.60 7.35 -5.48
N CYS A 100 19.11 8.58 -5.68
CA CYS A 100 17.91 8.84 -6.47
C CYS A 100 18.07 8.38 -7.92
N THR A 101 19.21 8.67 -8.53
CA THR A 101 19.51 8.24 -9.91
C THR A 101 19.59 6.72 -10.00
N MET A 102 20.28 6.05 -9.07
CA MET A 102 20.32 4.59 -9.00
C MET A 102 18.93 3.98 -8.78
N ASN A 103 18.09 4.58 -7.93
CA ASN A 103 16.70 4.13 -7.79
C ASN A 103 15.94 4.22 -9.11
N MET A 104 16.05 5.33 -9.85
CA MET A 104 15.41 5.46 -11.16
C MET A 104 15.93 4.40 -12.15
N VAL A 105 17.23 4.10 -12.14
CA VAL A 105 17.82 3.02 -12.95
C VAL A 105 17.21 1.67 -12.57
N LEU A 106 17.10 1.37 -11.28
CA LEU A 106 16.52 0.11 -10.78
C LEU A 106 15.03 -0.02 -11.10
N ILE A 107 14.30 1.08 -11.16
CA ILE A 107 12.85 1.10 -11.32
C ILE A 107 12.46 1.10 -12.81
N GLU A 108 13.06 1.98 -13.61
CA GLU A 108 12.67 2.20 -15.01
C GLU A 108 13.46 1.31 -15.97
N MET A 109 14.75 1.09 -15.69
CA MET A 109 15.68 0.51 -16.68
C MET A 109 15.97 -0.98 -16.43
N TYR A 110 16.11 -1.40 -15.17
CA TYR A 110 16.56 -2.75 -14.80
C TYR A 110 15.81 -3.90 -15.51
N PRO A 111 14.46 -3.89 -15.62
CA PRO A 111 13.72 -5.00 -16.25
C PRO A 111 14.13 -5.27 -17.70
N ARG A 112 14.69 -4.26 -18.38
CA ARG A 112 15.07 -4.30 -19.80
C ARG A 112 16.57 -4.13 -20.02
N MET A 113 17.35 -4.11 -18.94
CA MET A 113 18.77 -3.84 -18.96
C MET A 113 19.59 -5.02 -19.48
N HIS A 114 20.69 -4.75 -20.17
CA HIS A 114 21.69 -5.75 -20.54
C HIS A 114 22.40 -6.36 -19.31
N ALA A 115 22.99 -7.55 -19.49
CA ALA A 115 23.61 -8.28 -18.39
C ALA A 115 24.80 -7.54 -17.74
N GLU A 116 25.66 -6.89 -18.54
CA GLU A 116 26.85 -6.19 -18.06
C GLU A 116 26.53 -5.04 -17.08
N PRO A 117 25.64 -4.08 -17.41
CA PRO A 117 25.26 -3.06 -16.44
C PRO A 117 24.53 -3.62 -15.21
N ARG A 118 23.78 -4.74 -15.32
CA ARG A 118 23.23 -5.43 -14.15
C ARG A 118 24.32 -5.96 -13.21
N ASP A 119 25.40 -6.52 -13.76
CA ASP A 119 26.53 -6.99 -12.97
C ASP A 119 27.25 -5.81 -12.30
N GLN A 120 27.39 -4.66 -12.97
CA GLN A 120 27.97 -3.43 -12.41
C GLN A 120 27.12 -2.75 -11.32
N ILE A 121 25.81 -2.98 -11.27
CA ILE A 121 24.98 -2.53 -10.14
C ILE A 121 25.48 -3.17 -8.83
N PHE A 122 25.89 -4.44 -8.84
CA PHE A 122 26.46 -5.08 -7.65
C PHE A 122 27.81 -4.47 -7.25
N PHE A 123 28.62 -4.04 -8.22
CA PHE A 123 29.83 -3.26 -7.93
C PHE A 123 29.49 -1.96 -7.19
N PHE A 124 28.50 -1.20 -7.69
CA PHE A 124 28.04 0.03 -7.03
C PHE A 124 27.59 -0.22 -5.58
N PHE A 125 26.78 -1.25 -5.34
CA PHE A 125 26.31 -1.56 -3.99
C PHE A 125 27.45 -2.01 -3.07
N ARG A 126 28.37 -2.86 -3.56
CA ARG A 126 29.53 -3.33 -2.79
C ARG A 126 30.39 -2.16 -2.32
N GLU A 127 30.73 -1.24 -3.22
CA GLU A 127 31.53 -0.06 -2.85
C GLU A 127 30.77 0.89 -1.92
N SER A 128 29.46 1.08 -2.14
CA SER A 128 28.63 1.96 -1.32
C SER A 128 28.42 1.44 0.11
N ILE A 129 28.32 0.13 0.28
CA ILE A 129 28.25 -0.49 1.60
C ILE A 129 29.61 -0.38 2.32
N LYS A 130 30.74 -0.58 1.64
CA LYS A 130 32.08 -0.44 2.23
C LYS A 130 32.33 0.92 2.85
N VAL A 131 31.84 1.99 2.22
CA VAL A 131 31.99 3.37 2.72
C VAL A 131 30.80 3.85 3.55
N ASN A 132 29.88 2.94 3.93
CA ASN A 132 28.67 3.23 4.73
C ASN A 132 27.81 4.38 4.19
N VAL A 133 27.53 4.38 2.88
CA VAL A 133 26.64 5.38 2.27
C VAL A 133 25.28 5.39 2.99
N PRO A 134 24.81 6.54 3.50
CA PRO A 134 23.51 6.62 4.18
C PRO A 134 22.36 6.19 3.26
N LYS A 135 21.37 5.46 3.80
CA LYS A 135 20.16 5.01 3.08
C LYS A 135 20.40 4.06 1.90
N ILE A 136 21.60 3.49 1.75
CA ILE A 136 21.88 2.51 0.68
C ILE A 136 21.02 1.25 0.80
N ASP A 137 20.61 0.89 2.03
CA ASP A 137 19.67 -0.18 2.33
C ASP A 137 18.29 0.04 1.68
N ASN A 138 17.80 1.28 1.63
CA ASN A 138 16.54 1.62 0.96
C ASN A 138 16.64 1.46 -0.57
N VAL A 139 17.79 1.73 -1.16
CA VAL A 139 18.02 1.54 -2.60
C VAL A 139 18.13 0.04 -2.93
N LEU A 140 18.76 -0.74 -2.05
CA LEU A 140 18.87 -2.19 -2.19
C LEU A 140 17.50 -2.90 -2.20
N ILE A 141 16.50 -2.36 -1.49
CA ILE A 141 15.11 -2.83 -1.57
C ILE A 141 14.62 -2.84 -3.03
N ASN A 142 14.87 -1.78 -3.80
CA ASN A 142 14.42 -1.72 -5.20
C ASN A 142 15.17 -2.69 -6.12
N LEU A 143 16.43 -3.03 -5.80
CA LEU A 143 17.12 -4.12 -6.50
C LEU A 143 16.45 -5.47 -6.21
N ILE A 144 16.14 -5.77 -4.95
CA ILE A 144 15.47 -7.02 -4.55
C ILE A 144 14.09 -7.15 -5.21
N ARG A 145 13.34 -6.05 -5.29
CA ARG A 145 12.00 -6.00 -5.92
C ARG A 145 11.98 -6.48 -7.37
N ASN A 146 13.08 -6.32 -8.10
CA ASN A 146 13.18 -6.77 -9.48
C ASN A 146 13.13 -8.31 -9.62
N ALA A 147 13.33 -9.07 -8.54
CA ALA A 147 13.14 -10.53 -8.55
C ALA A 147 11.65 -10.94 -8.52
N ASN A 148 10.74 -10.02 -8.19
CA ASN A 148 9.30 -10.31 -8.07
C ASN A 148 8.50 -9.74 -9.25
N ASP A 149 9.08 -9.80 -10.45
CA ASP A 149 8.42 -9.36 -11.68
C ASP A 149 7.72 -10.50 -12.43
N GLY A 150 7.91 -11.77 -12.08
CA GLY A 150 7.31 -12.91 -12.78
C GLY A 150 7.86 -13.14 -14.18
N GLY A 151 9.08 -12.65 -14.45
CA GLY A 151 9.82 -12.88 -15.68
C GLY A 151 10.53 -14.25 -15.69
N ASP A 152 11.73 -14.29 -16.27
CA ASP A 152 12.54 -15.52 -16.30
C ASP A 152 13.05 -15.87 -14.90
N LEU A 153 12.70 -17.06 -14.42
CA LEU A 153 13.14 -17.58 -13.12
C LEU A 153 14.68 -17.65 -13.01
N LYS A 154 15.39 -17.96 -14.10
CA LYS A 154 16.85 -18.04 -14.09
C LYS A 154 17.48 -16.66 -13.85
N GLU A 155 16.93 -15.62 -14.47
CA GLU A 155 17.38 -14.24 -14.27
C GLU A 155 17.08 -13.76 -12.84
N SER A 156 15.90 -14.13 -12.30
CA SER A 156 15.55 -13.87 -10.90
C SER A 156 16.52 -14.55 -9.94
N CYS A 157 16.86 -15.82 -10.18
CA CYS A 157 17.84 -16.56 -9.39
C CYS A 157 19.26 -15.95 -9.51
N LYS A 158 19.67 -15.45 -10.68
CA LYS A 158 20.96 -14.75 -10.85
C LYS A 158 21.00 -13.48 -9.99
N LEU A 159 19.95 -12.66 -10.05
CA LEU A 159 19.79 -11.47 -9.22
C LEU A 159 19.88 -11.81 -7.71
N LEU A 160 19.10 -12.80 -7.26
CA LEU A 160 19.10 -13.21 -5.85
C LEU A 160 20.44 -13.77 -5.40
N THR A 161 21.15 -14.50 -6.27
CA THR A 161 22.51 -14.97 -5.97
C THR A 161 23.44 -13.80 -5.71
N GLY A 162 23.39 -12.75 -6.54
CA GLY A 162 24.15 -11.53 -6.32
C GLY A 162 23.79 -10.82 -5.02
N VAL A 163 22.48 -10.68 -4.72
CA VAL A 163 22.01 -10.03 -3.49
C VAL A 163 22.45 -10.80 -2.24
N VAL A 164 22.30 -12.13 -2.25
CA VAL A 164 22.67 -12.99 -1.13
C VAL A 164 24.18 -13.00 -0.93
N SER A 165 24.98 -13.02 -2.00
CA SER A 165 26.44 -12.87 -1.92
C SER A 165 26.81 -11.53 -1.30
N LEU A 166 26.24 -10.43 -1.79
CA LEU A 166 26.46 -9.09 -1.27
C LEU A 166 26.12 -8.99 0.23
N MET A 167 24.99 -9.57 0.64
CA MET A 167 24.55 -9.59 2.03
C MET A 167 25.52 -10.39 2.93
N ASN A 168 25.95 -11.58 2.49
CA ASN A 168 26.90 -12.40 3.22
C ASN A 168 28.29 -11.74 3.31
N GLU A 169 28.77 -11.12 2.23
CA GLU A 169 30.02 -10.36 2.19
C GLU A 169 30.02 -9.19 3.20
N HIS A 170 28.85 -8.61 3.47
CA HIS A 170 28.66 -7.44 4.32
C HIS A 170 27.84 -7.70 5.59
N HIS A 171 28.02 -8.88 6.19
CA HIS A 171 27.28 -9.29 7.40
C HIS A 171 27.37 -8.27 8.56
N ALA A 172 28.53 -7.65 8.78
CA ALA A 172 28.71 -6.65 9.83
C ALA A 172 27.86 -5.39 9.59
N TRP A 173 27.76 -4.94 8.34
CA TRP A 173 26.91 -3.81 7.95
C TRP A 173 25.42 -4.16 8.15
N LEU A 174 25.00 -5.36 7.76
CA LEU A 174 23.63 -5.84 7.99
C LEU A 174 23.27 -5.88 9.48
N SER A 175 24.19 -6.35 10.32
CA SER A 175 24.00 -6.41 11.78
C SER A 175 23.85 -5.02 12.39
N GLY A 176 24.60 -4.05 11.87
CA GLY A 176 24.60 -2.65 12.29
C GLY A 176 23.48 -1.78 11.70
N LEU A 177 22.55 -2.35 10.91
CA LEU A 177 21.39 -1.61 10.43
C LEU A 177 20.58 -1.07 11.61
N LYS A 178 19.98 0.12 11.41
CA LYS A 178 19.12 0.74 12.40
C LYS A 178 17.94 -0.20 12.72
N PRO A 179 17.48 -0.27 13.99
CA PRO A 179 16.27 -0.98 14.33
C PRO A 179 15.10 -0.53 13.46
N LYS A 180 14.28 -1.48 13.05
CA LYS A 180 13.13 -1.31 12.16
C LYS A 180 13.50 -0.89 10.72
N ALA A 181 14.71 -1.21 10.26
CA ALA A 181 15.06 -1.03 8.85
C ALA A 181 14.15 -1.91 7.96
N SER A 182 13.64 -1.37 6.86
CA SER A 182 12.71 -2.10 5.97
C SER A 182 13.41 -3.14 5.08
N LEU A 183 14.73 -3.07 4.93
CA LEU A 183 15.48 -4.00 4.09
C LEU A 183 15.29 -5.47 4.53
N ILE A 184 15.40 -5.74 5.84
CA ILE A 184 15.28 -7.09 6.41
C ILE A 184 13.90 -7.70 6.13
N PRO A 185 12.77 -7.08 6.51
CA PRO A 185 11.46 -7.68 6.25
C PRO A 185 11.16 -7.84 4.75
N VAL A 186 11.59 -6.91 3.89
CA VAL A 186 11.39 -7.06 2.43
C VAL A 186 12.24 -8.20 1.85
N ALA A 187 13.49 -8.31 2.27
CA ALA A 187 14.36 -9.42 1.88
C ALA A 187 13.79 -10.75 2.38
N LEU A 188 13.29 -10.80 3.62
CA LEU A 188 12.67 -12.00 4.20
C LEU A 188 11.42 -12.43 3.41
N LEU A 189 10.53 -11.50 3.03
CA LEU A 189 9.37 -11.80 2.19
C LEU A 189 9.79 -12.36 0.82
N THR A 190 10.82 -11.79 0.20
CA THR A 190 11.30 -12.24 -1.12
C THR A 190 11.98 -13.61 -1.01
N PHE A 191 12.92 -13.76 -0.08
CA PHE A 191 13.68 -15.00 0.09
C PHE A 191 12.78 -16.15 0.52
N SER A 192 11.81 -15.94 1.43
CA SER A 192 10.88 -17.00 1.81
C SER A 192 10.06 -17.52 0.64
N ARG A 193 9.60 -16.63 -0.25
CA ARG A 193 8.92 -17.00 -1.49
C ARG A 193 9.80 -17.91 -2.35
N PHE A 194 11.03 -17.48 -2.63
CA PHE A 194 11.96 -18.22 -3.48
C PHE A 194 12.49 -19.50 -2.84
N ILE A 195 12.71 -19.53 -1.52
CA ILE A 195 13.09 -20.75 -0.80
C ILE A 195 12.03 -21.83 -1.08
N TYR A 196 10.74 -21.51 -0.92
CA TYR A 196 9.67 -22.47 -1.16
C TYR A 196 9.70 -23.02 -2.61
N GLU A 197 9.82 -22.13 -3.60
CA GLU A 197 9.85 -22.52 -5.02
C GLU A 197 11.09 -23.35 -5.39
N LEU A 198 12.24 -23.01 -4.82
CA LEU A 198 13.53 -23.56 -5.23
C LEU A 198 13.97 -24.78 -4.41
N THR A 199 13.30 -25.09 -3.29
CA THR A 199 13.73 -26.19 -2.38
C THR A 199 13.87 -27.52 -3.10
N MET A 200 13.03 -27.80 -4.11
CA MET A 200 13.06 -29.07 -4.86
C MET A 200 13.94 -29.04 -6.11
N ALA A 201 14.56 -27.89 -6.43
CA ALA A 201 15.36 -27.70 -7.62
C ALA A 201 16.86 -27.76 -7.29
N SER A 202 17.48 -28.92 -7.49
CA SER A 202 18.89 -29.19 -7.14
C SER A 202 19.89 -28.19 -7.74
N GLN A 203 19.62 -27.67 -8.94
CA GLN A 203 20.44 -26.65 -9.59
C GLN A 203 20.53 -25.31 -8.82
N TYR A 204 19.62 -25.08 -7.85
CA TYR A 204 19.58 -23.87 -7.01
C TYR A 204 19.85 -24.17 -5.53
N GLU A 205 20.35 -25.36 -5.19
CA GLU A 205 20.59 -25.78 -3.80
C GLU A 205 21.47 -24.79 -3.02
N THR A 206 22.56 -24.31 -3.63
CA THR A 206 23.47 -23.33 -3.01
C THR A 206 22.75 -22.02 -2.69
N LEU A 207 22.01 -21.48 -3.66
CA LEU A 207 21.25 -20.25 -3.49
C LEU A 207 20.19 -20.40 -2.37
N CYS A 208 19.44 -21.50 -2.41
CA CYS A 208 18.43 -21.82 -1.41
C CYS A 208 19.06 -21.92 0.00
N SER A 209 20.17 -22.64 0.13
CA SER A 209 20.90 -22.78 1.39
C SER A 209 21.38 -21.45 1.96
N GLN A 210 21.93 -20.57 1.11
CA GLN A 210 22.39 -19.25 1.55
C GLN A 210 21.22 -18.34 1.98
N MET A 211 20.10 -18.36 1.25
CA MET A 211 18.88 -17.64 1.66
C MET A 211 18.34 -18.17 3.01
N ILE A 212 18.27 -19.50 3.18
CA ILE A 212 17.84 -20.15 4.42
C ILE A 212 18.71 -19.71 5.60
N ASN A 213 20.02 -19.60 5.42
CA ASN A 213 20.95 -19.17 6.46
C ASN A 213 20.72 -17.70 6.87
N LEU A 214 20.57 -16.79 5.90
CA LEU A 214 20.26 -15.39 6.17
C LEU A 214 18.90 -15.23 6.87
N CYS A 215 17.85 -15.89 6.37
CA CYS A 215 16.52 -15.84 6.98
C CYS A 215 16.53 -16.35 8.43
N GLN A 216 17.23 -17.45 8.71
CA GLN A 216 17.37 -17.95 10.07
C GLN A 216 18.10 -16.99 10.98
N TRP A 217 19.19 -16.38 10.49
CA TRP A 217 19.95 -15.41 11.26
C TRP A 217 19.07 -14.20 11.61
N TRP A 218 18.34 -13.62 10.65
CA TRP A 218 17.43 -12.53 10.92
C TRP A 218 16.32 -12.89 11.91
N LEU A 219 15.75 -14.09 11.79
CA LEU A 219 14.67 -14.52 12.68
C LEU A 219 15.14 -14.80 14.11
N LYS A 220 16.44 -15.06 14.34
CA LYS A 220 17.02 -15.30 15.67
C LYS A 220 17.63 -14.06 16.29
N GLU A 221 18.43 -13.32 15.53
CA GLU A 221 19.26 -12.22 16.03
C GLU A 221 18.60 -10.85 15.82
N ARG A 222 17.70 -10.74 14.84
CA ARG A 222 17.07 -9.49 14.40
C ARG A 222 15.55 -9.63 14.37
N PHE A 223 14.98 -10.39 15.32
CA PHE A 223 13.56 -10.75 15.31
C PHE A 223 12.63 -9.53 15.29
N ALA A 224 12.96 -8.45 16.02
CA ALA A 224 12.18 -7.22 16.02
C ALA A 224 12.03 -6.61 14.61
N ASP A 225 13.06 -6.73 13.76
CA ASP A 225 13.01 -6.24 12.38
C ASP A 225 12.11 -7.14 11.52
N CYS A 226 12.16 -8.45 11.71
CA CYS A 226 11.26 -9.42 11.06
C CYS A 226 9.80 -9.22 11.51
N ALA A 227 9.60 -8.97 12.80
CA ALA A 227 8.29 -8.83 13.43
C ALA A 227 7.50 -7.63 12.89
N GLN A 228 8.15 -6.65 12.25
CA GLN A 228 7.48 -5.56 11.53
C GLN A 228 6.41 -6.05 10.54
N LEU A 229 6.56 -7.27 9.99
CA LEU A 229 5.58 -7.88 9.09
C LEU A 229 4.25 -8.25 9.78
N GLY A 230 4.19 -8.23 11.12
CA GLY A 230 2.98 -8.58 11.88
C GLY A 230 2.47 -9.96 11.48
N ARG A 231 1.18 -10.04 11.13
CA ARG A 231 0.53 -11.29 10.73
C ARG A 231 1.11 -11.92 9.48
N ASP A 232 1.74 -11.15 8.60
CA ASP A 232 2.37 -11.70 7.39
C ASP A 232 3.68 -12.44 7.72
N LEU A 233 4.30 -12.20 8.90
CA LEU A 233 5.38 -13.05 9.41
C LEU A 233 4.88 -14.47 9.70
N VAL A 234 3.70 -14.59 10.30
CA VAL A 234 3.09 -15.90 10.58
C VAL A 234 2.82 -16.63 9.27
N LEU A 235 2.27 -15.93 8.28
CA LEU A 235 1.99 -16.48 6.96
C LEU A 235 3.25 -17.00 6.26
N LEU A 236 4.33 -16.20 6.19
CA LEU A 236 5.57 -16.64 5.53
C LEU A 236 6.21 -17.83 6.25
N LEU A 237 6.19 -17.84 7.59
CA LEU A 237 6.71 -18.95 8.36
C LEU A 237 5.88 -20.21 8.09
N MET A 238 4.56 -20.11 7.93
CA MET A 238 3.70 -21.27 7.70
C MET A 238 4.09 -21.96 6.40
N HIS A 239 4.41 -21.16 5.39
CA HIS A 239 4.84 -21.65 4.08
C HIS A 239 6.16 -22.43 4.15
N LEU A 240 7.06 -22.05 5.06
CA LEU A 240 8.37 -22.66 5.25
C LEU A 240 8.42 -23.73 6.35
N SER A 241 7.30 -23.99 7.02
CA SER A 241 7.23 -24.81 8.25
C SER A 241 7.79 -26.23 8.11
N LYS A 242 7.80 -26.80 6.90
CA LYS A 242 8.31 -28.15 6.60
C LYS A 242 9.84 -28.23 6.55
N LEU A 243 10.52 -27.09 6.45
CA LEU A 243 11.99 -27.04 6.45
C LEU A 243 12.51 -27.09 7.89
N PRO A 244 13.43 -28.00 8.24
CA PRO A 244 13.89 -28.19 9.63
C PRO A 244 14.36 -26.91 10.32
N GLN A 245 15.02 -26.05 9.56
CA GLN A 245 15.52 -24.75 9.98
C GLN A 245 14.41 -23.83 10.50
N PHE A 246 13.28 -23.79 9.80
CA PHE A 246 12.12 -22.99 10.15
C PHE A 246 11.22 -23.70 11.17
N THR A 247 11.20 -25.05 11.20
CA THR A 247 10.54 -25.81 12.26
C THR A 247 11.09 -25.45 13.65
N ALA A 248 12.41 -25.23 13.77
CA ALA A 248 13.02 -24.81 15.03
C ALA A 248 12.55 -23.40 15.46
N ILE A 249 12.43 -22.47 14.51
CA ILE A 249 11.93 -21.11 14.75
C ILE A 249 10.46 -21.15 15.14
N TRP A 250 9.66 -21.94 14.44
CA TRP A 250 8.25 -22.20 14.77
C TRP A 250 8.06 -22.70 16.21
N ARG A 251 8.91 -23.63 16.65
CA ARG A 251 8.86 -24.14 18.02
C ARG A 251 9.16 -23.04 19.04
N GLN A 252 10.12 -22.16 18.75
CA GLN A 252 10.39 -21.01 19.62
C GLN A 252 9.22 -20.03 19.64
N LEU A 253 8.63 -19.74 18.47
CA LEU A 253 7.48 -18.84 18.35
C LEU A 253 6.28 -19.28 19.19
N LEU A 254 6.02 -20.60 19.24
CA LEU A 254 4.86 -21.17 19.93
C LEU A 254 5.11 -21.45 21.42
N TYR A 255 6.31 -21.90 21.79
CA TYR A 255 6.57 -22.44 23.14
C TYR A 255 7.63 -21.68 23.95
N ALA A 256 8.37 -20.77 23.32
CA ALA A 256 9.39 -19.97 23.99
C ALA A 256 9.58 -18.59 23.30
N PRO A 257 8.50 -17.79 23.14
CA PRO A 257 8.54 -16.55 22.36
C PRO A 257 9.57 -15.55 22.92
N ASN A 258 9.75 -15.51 24.24
CA ASN A 258 10.74 -14.66 24.91
C ASN A 258 12.20 -14.94 24.50
N LYS A 259 12.49 -16.09 23.87
CA LYS A 259 13.82 -16.40 23.32
C LYS A 259 14.08 -15.72 21.97
N LEU A 260 13.03 -15.31 21.26
CA LEU A 260 13.13 -14.56 20.00
C LEU A 260 13.29 -13.06 20.28
N SER A 261 12.58 -12.56 21.30
CA SER A 261 12.72 -11.20 21.81
C SER A 261 12.10 -11.15 23.22
N SER A 262 12.73 -10.41 24.14
CA SER A 262 12.28 -10.28 25.53
C SER A 262 10.85 -9.78 25.67
N ASP A 263 10.42 -8.93 24.75
CA ASP A 263 9.17 -8.19 24.83
C ASP A 263 8.06 -8.85 24.00
N PHE A 264 8.37 -10.00 23.40
CA PHE A 264 7.45 -10.70 22.51
C PHE A 264 6.60 -11.72 23.28
N ASN A 265 5.30 -11.44 23.37
CA ASN A 265 4.39 -12.20 24.23
C ASN A 265 3.79 -13.45 23.56
N GLY A 266 4.04 -13.65 22.27
CA GLY A 266 3.62 -14.85 21.54
C GLY A 266 2.92 -14.57 20.22
N ILE A 267 2.58 -15.64 19.52
CA ILE A 267 2.07 -15.59 18.14
C ILE A 267 0.78 -14.77 17.98
N GLU A 268 -0.06 -14.70 19.01
CA GLU A 268 -1.31 -13.94 18.99
C GLU A 268 -1.07 -12.44 18.76
N GLU A 269 0.02 -11.88 19.29
CA GLU A 269 0.44 -10.49 19.07
C GLU A 269 0.76 -10.26 17.58
N LEU A 270 1.49 -11.18 16.95
CA LEU A 270 1.78 -11.10 15.51
C LEU A 270 0.49 -11.20 14.71
N MET A 271 -0.38 -12.17 15.03
CA MET A 271 -1.64 -12.35 14.32
C MET A 271 -2.53 -11.11 14.41
N ALA A 272 -2.61 -10.45 15.57
CA ALA A 272 -3.42 -9.24 15.73
C ALA A 272 -2.85 -8.04 14.97
N ARG A 273 -1.52 -7.93 14.83
CA ARG A 273 -0.85 -6.80 14.18
C ARG A 273 -0.93 -6.86 12.64
N PRO A 274 -1.57 -5.89 11.97
CA PRO A 274 -1.50 -5.76 10.51
C PRO A 274 -0.07 -5.55 10.01
N CYS A 275 0.22 -6.02 8.80
CA CYS A 275 1.47 -5.69 8.12
C CYS A 275 1.42 -4.23 7.61
N PRO A 276 2.48 -3.43 7.77
CA PRO A 276 2.61 -2.15 7.10
C PRO A 276 2.48 -2.30 5.58
N TYR A 277 1.59 -1.50 4.96
CA TYR A 277 1.26 -1.62 3.54
C TYR A 277 2.49 -1.48 2.63
N ASN A 278 3.44 -0.61 2.99
CA ASN A 278 4.66 -0.39 2.22
C ASN A 278 5.48 -1.67 2.07
N LEU A 279 5.58 -2.50 3.11
CA LEU A 279 6.30 -3.79 3.06
C LEU A 279 5.67 -4.77 2.07
N LEU A 280 4.33 -4.82 2.00
CA LEU A 280 3.61 -5.67 1.05
C LEU A 280 3.68 -5.12 -0.38
N THR A 281 3.67 -3.80 -0.58
CA THR A 281 3.88 -3.20 -1.92
C THR A 281 5.34 -3.37 -2.40
N HIS A 282 6.30 -3.47 -1.47
CA HIS A 282 7.69 -3.82 -1.77
C HIS A 282 7.90 -5.32 -2.01
N HIS A 283 6.90 -6.18 -1.76
CA HIS A 283 7.02 -7.61 -2.09
C HIS A 283 6.86 -7.90 -3.58
N ILE A 284 6.37 -6.93 -4.35
CA ILE A 284 6.21 -7.00 -5.80
C ILE A 284 7.12 -6.02 -6.53
N SER A 285 7.38 -6.28 -7.81
CA SER A 285 8.14 -5.35 -8.67
C SER A 285 7.40 -4.02 -8.85
N VAL A 286 8.16 -2.94 -9.07
CA VAL A 286 7.57 -1.61 -9.30
C VAL A 286 6.75 -1.57 -10.59
N THR A 287 7.23 -2.22 -11.65
CA THR A 287 6.49 -2.34 -12.90
C THR A 287 5.12 -2.96 -12.67
N PHE A 288 5.04 -3.98 -11.83
CA PHE A 288 3.77 -4.63 -11.54
C PHE A 288 2.88 -3.78 -10.64
N MET A 289 3.44 -3.20 -9.58
CA MET A 289 2.73 -2.26 -8.70
C MET A 289 2.01 -1.15 -9.49
N ARG A 290 2.71 -0.51 -10.44
CA ARG A 290 2.14 0.52 -11.33
C ARG A 290 1.01 0.00 -12.21
N LYS A 291 1.11 -1.23 -12.71
CA LYS A 291 0.05 -1.84 -13.53
C LYS A 291 -1.19 -2.17 -12.70
N MET A 292 -1.02 -2.63 -11.46
CA MET A 292 -2.13 -2.80 -10.53
C MET A 292 -2.78 -1.46 -10.22
N GLU A 293 -2.00 -0.45 -9.84
CA GLU A 293 -2.52 0.90 -9.60
C GLU A 293 -3.27 1.43 -10.81
N PHE A 294 -2.80 1.15 -12.04
CA PHE A 294 -3.49 1.54 -13.25
C PHE A 294 -4.88 0.90 -13.39
N ILE A 295 -4.97 -0.42 -13.18
CA ILE A 295 -6.26 -1.15 -13.19
C ILE A 295 -7.19 -0.61 -12.10
N LEU A 296 -6.66 -0.36 -10.90
CA LEU A 296 -7.46 0.01 -9.74
C LEU A 296 -7.91 1.48 -9.77
N LYS A 297 -7.13 2.40 -10.35
CA LYS A 297 -7.40 3.85 -10.31
C LYS A 297 -8.01 4.40 -11.59
N TYR A 298 -7.66 3.87 -12.77
CA TYR A 298 -7.91 4.57 -14.03
C TYR A 298 -8.76 3.80 -15.04
N LEU A 299 -9.25 2.60 -14.69
CA LEU A 299 -9.96 1.74 -15.65
C LEU A 299 -11.38 1.37 -15.19
N PRO A 300 -12.43 2.10 -15.64
CA PRO A 300 -13.81 1.71 -15.38
C PRO A 300 -14.28 0.55 -16.27
N THR A 301 -13.74 0.45 -17.48
CA THR A 301 -14.13 -0.55 -18.48
C THR A 301 -12.90 -1.28 -19.00
N ALA A 302 -13.02 -2.59 -19.30
CA ALA A 302 -11.97 -3.45 -19.87
C ALA A 302 -10.85 -3.95 -18.92
N GLN A 303 -11.07 -3.91 -17.61
CA GLN A 303 -10.11 -4.43 -16.62
C GLN A 303 -9.70 -5.88 -16.90
N GLU A 304 -10.63 -6.73 -17.34
CA GLU A 304 -10.40 -8.13 -17.67
C GLU A 304 -9.26 -8.34 -18.69
N LYS A 305 -9.19 -7.51 -19.74
CA LYS A 305 -8.12 -7.61 -20.75
C LYS A 305 -6.76 -7.24 -20.17
N HIS A 306 -6.70 -6.21 -19.32
CA HIS A 306 -5.47 -5.82 -18.66
C HIS A 306 -4.99 -6.87 -17.66
N ILE A 307 -5.92 -7.44 -16.89
CA ILE A 307 -5.64 -8.57 -15.98
C ILE A 307 -5.10 -9.75 -16.79
N GLU A 308 -5.68 -10.05 -17.95
CA GLU A 308 -5.20 -11.12 -18.83
C GLU A 308 -3.79 -10.86 -19.38
N TRP A 309 -3.50 -9.64 -19.84
CA TRP A 309 -2.14 -9.29 -20.30
C TRP A 309 -1.10 -9.39 -19.19
N ILE A 310 -1.46 -8.94 -17.99
CA ILE A 310 -0.61 -9.06 -16.81
C ILE A 310 -0.37 -10.53 -16.50
N ARG A 311 -1.42 -11.35 -16.46
CA ARG A 311 -1.33 -12.78 -16.19
C ARG A 311 -0.39 -13.47 -17.18
N LEU A 312 -0.62 -13.28 -18.47
CA LEU A 312 0.18 -13.91 -19.52
C LEU A 312 1.66 -13.53 -19.41
N LYS A 313 1.95 -12.28 -19.01
CA LYS A 313 3.32 -11.78 -18.91
C LYS A 313 4.03 -12.17 -17.62
N HIS A 314 3.32 -12.30 -16.51
CA HIS A 314 3.94 -12.33 -15.18
C HIS A 314 3.52 -13.54 -14.32
N LEU A 315 2.42 -14.21 -14.65
CA LEU A 315 1.88 -15.34 -13.88
C LEU A 315 1.81 -16.64 -14.71
N SER A 316 2.63 -16.72 -15.75
CA SER A 316 2.76 -17.89 -16.63
C SER A 316 4.06 -18.67 -16.39
N GLY A 317 4.99 -18.10 -15.61
CA GLY A 317 6.29 -18.70 -15.28
C GLY A 317 6.20 -19.83 -14.25
N ALA A 318 7.34 -20.50 -14.04
CA ALA A 318 7.46 -21.64 -13.12
C ALA A 318 7.21 -21.28 -11.65
N ASP A 319 7.47 -20.04 -11.24
CA ASP A 319 7.25 -19.53 -9.88
C ASP A 319 5.93 -18.76 -9.72
N SER A 320 5.04 -18.87 -10.71
CA SER A 320 3.75 -18.15 -10.74
C SER A 320 2.84 -18.46 -9.55
N GLY A 321 3.01 -19.63 -8.92
CA GLY A 321 2.23 -20.05 -7.77
C GLY A 321 2.40 -19.19 -6.54
N SER A 322 3.61 -19.14 -6.00
CA SER A 322 3.90 -18.27 -4.86
C SER A 322 3.78 -16.79 -5.22
N LEU A 323 4.04 -16.41 -6.48
CA LEU A 323 3.89 -15.03 -6.93
C LEU A 323 2.43 -14.57 -6.92
N ARG A 324 1.46 -15.41 -7.33
CA ARG A 324 0.02 -15.06 -7.21
C ARG A 324 -0.41 -14.79 -5.79
N ALA A 325 0.09 -15.56 -4.82
CA ALA A 325 -0.22 -15.33 -3.42
C ALA A 325 0.32 -13.99 -2.92
N ALA A 326 1.58 -13.66 -3.27
CA ALA A 326 2.15 -12.34 -2.99
C ALA A 326 1.30 -11.23 -3.60
N TRP A 327 0.83 -11.40 -4.84
CA TRP A 327 -0.01 -10.43 -5.52
C TRP A 327 -1.37 -10.23 -4.86
N ILE A 328 -2.02 -11.31 -4.41
CA ILE A 328 -3.27 -11.24 -3.66
C ILE A 328 -3.06 -10.40 -2.39
N ARG A 329 -2.00 -10.67 -1.61
CA ARG A 329 -1.66 -9.87 -0.42
C ARG A 329 -1.40 -8.41 -0.76
N SER A 330 -0.57 -8.12 -1.76
CA SER A 330 -0.26 -6.75 -2.17
C SER A 330 -1.48 -6.00 -2.71
N ALA A 331 -2.41 -6.68 -3.41
CA ALA A 331 -3.64 -6.07 -3.95
C ALA A 331 -4.60 -5.62 -2.85
N ILE A 332 -4.71 -6.41 -1.77
CA ILE A 332 -5.55 -6.06 -0.61
C ILE A 332 -5.05 -4.77 0.05
N TYR A 333 -3.73 -4.61 0.16
CA TYR A 333 -3.09 -3.48 0.83
C TYR A 333 -2.80 -2.29 -0.10
N MET A 334 -3.11 -2.41 -1.39
CA MET A 334 -2.88 -1.33 -2.36
C MET A 334 -3.88 -0.18 -2.11
N PRO A 335 -3.42 1.05 -1.90
CA PRO A 335 -4.31 2.20 -1.76
C PRO A 335 -5.18 2.38 -3.02
N CYS A 336 -6.49 2.45 -2.83
CA CYS A 336 -7.47 2.83 -3.86
C CYS A 336 -8.04 4.20 -3.52
N ASN A 337 -8.40 4.99 -4.54
CA ASN A 337 -9.04 6.29 -4.32
C ASN A 337 -10.43 6.04 -3.71
N GLU A 338 -10.61 6.38 -2.43
CA GLU A 338 -11.81 6.10 -1.62
C GLU A 338 -13.10 6.73 -2.20
N THR A 339 -12.97 7.70 -3.11
CA THR A 339 -14.07 8.47 -3.67
C THR A 339 -14.78 7.81 -4.87
N THR A 340 -14.35 6.63 -5.35
CA THR A 340 -15.00 5.98 -6.51
C THR A 340 -15.31 4.50 -6.28
N GLN A 341 -16.60 4.16 -6.27
CA GLN A 341 -17.12 2.78 -6.23
C GLN A 341 -16.48 1.87 -7.30
N CYS A 342 -16.08 2.45 -8.43
CA CYS A 342 -15.34 1.81 -9.51
C CYS A 342 -14.04 1.12 -9.07
N SER A 343 -13.33 1.67 -8.07
CA SER A 343 -12.04 1.14 -7.64
C SER A 343 -12.17 -0.13 -6.80
N ALA A 344 -13.18 -0.20 -5.94
CA ALA A 344 -13.49 -1.39 -5.13
C ALA A 344 -13.93 -2.57 -6.01
N GLU A 345 -14.75 -2.30 -7.03
CA GLU A 345 -15.14 -3.30 -8.02
C GLU A 345 -13.94 -3.81 -8.83
N ALA A 346 -13.06 -2.91 -9.26
CA ALA A 346 -11.82 -3.29 -9.96
C ALA A 346 -10.94 -4.22 -9.14
N ARG A 347 -10.77 -3.90 -7.85
CA ARG A 347 -10.01 -4.72 -6.91
C ARG A 347 -10.64 -6.09 -6.74
N ALA A 348 -11.97 -6.17 -6.63
CA ALA A 348 -12.70 -7.42 -6.52
C ALA A 348 -12.51 -8.31 -7.74
N ILE A 349 -12.64 -7.76 -8.94
CA ILE A 349 -12.44 -8.48 -10.21
C ILE A 349 -11.00 -8.99 -10.31
N LEU A 350 -10.01 -8.16 -9.99
CA LEU A 350 -8.59 -8.54 -9.97
C LEU A 350 -8.32 -9.71 -9.02
N LEU A 351 -8.75 -9.58 -7.75
CA LEU A 351 -8.56 -10.60 -6.73
C LEU A 351 -9.26 -11.93 -7.08
N ALA A 352 -10.51 -11.85 -7.55
CA ALA A 352 -11.27 -13.01 -7.98
C ALA A 352 -10.60 -13.73 -9.15
N THR A 353 -10.16 -12.98 -10.16
CA THR A 353 -9.52 -13.52 -11.36
C THR A 353 -8.18 -14.19 -11.03
N ILE A 354 -7.31 -13.53 -10.25
CA ILE A 354 -6.01 -14.10 -9.85
C ILE A 354 -6.21 -15.37 -9.02
N THR A 355 -7.15 -15.36 -8.06
CA THR A 355 -7.43 -16.51 -7.19
C THR A 355 -7.94 -17.71 -8.01
N ALA A 356 -8.81 -17.45 -8.99
CA ALA A 356 -9.38 -18.47 -9.88
C ALA A 356 -8.35 -19.16 -10.78
N GLN A 357 -7.24 -18.50 -11.08
CA GLN A 357 -6.24 -18.95 -12.05
C GLN A 357 -5.11 -19.78 -11.43
N SER A 358 -5.30 -20.29 -10.21
CA SER A 358 -4.38 -21.25 -9.61
C SER A 358 -4.28 -22.52 -10.49
N THR A 359 -3.07 -23.02 -10.71
CA THR A 359 -2.78 -24.17 -11.58
C THR A 359 -2.85 -25.52 -10.86
N SER A 360 -2.74 -25.52 -9.52
CA SER A 360 -2.80 -26.72 -8.69
C SER A 360 -3.69 -26.53 -7.46
N GLY A 361 -4.14 -27.66 -6.87
CA GLY A 361 -4.93 -27.62 -5.64
C GLY A 361 -4.19 -26.99 -4.47
N VAL A 362 -2.89 -27.28 -4.31
CA VAL A 362 -2.05 -26.73 -3.22
C VAL A 362 -1.96 -25.21 -3.31
N GLU A 363 -1.63 -24.72 -4.49
CA GLU A 363 -1.56 -23.30 -4.81
C GLU A 363 -2.90 -22.60 -4.62
N GLN A 364 -4.02 -23.25 -4.98
CA GLN A 364 -5.34 -22.70 -4.73
C GLN A 364 -5.61 -22.55 -3.23
N GLN A 365 -5.26 -23.54 -2.40
CA GLN A 365 -5.40 -23.41 -0.95
C GLN A 365 -4.52 -22.28 -0.39
N TRP A 366 -3.31 -22.12 -0.92
CA TRP A 366 -2.41 -21.04 -0.54
C TRP A 366 -2.98 -19.66 -0.91
N CYS A 367 -3.53 -19.50 -2.11
CA CYS A 367 -4.18 -18.26 -2.54
C CYS A 367 -5.42 -17.94 -1.69
N LYS A 368 -6.25 -18.94 -1.35
CA LYS A 368 -7.40 -18.77 -0.44
C LYS A 368 -6.95 -18.27 0.94
N LEU A 369 -5.88 -18.86 1.49
CA LEU A 369 -5.32 -18.42 2.76
C LEU A 369 -4.88 -16.96 2.70
N ASN A 370 -4.14 -16.57 1.66
CA ASN A 370 -3.65 -15.20 1.49
C ASN A 370 -4.79 -14.17 1.32
N LEU A 371 -5.86 -14.55 0.60
CA LEU A 371 -7.04 -13.71 0.40
C LEU A 371 -7.81 -13.45 1.71
N LEU A 372 -7.86 -14.46 2.58
CA LEU A 372 -8.68 -14.46 3.79
C LEU A 372 -7.86 -14.32 5.09
N TRP A 373 -6.56 -14.06 4.96
CA TRP A 373 -5.64 -14.04 6.10
C TRP A 373 -6.02 -12.96 7.13
N ASP A 374 -6.40 -11.77 6.65
CA ASP A 374 -6.81 -10.67 7.52
C ASP A 374 -8.09 -11.01 8.30
N TRP A 375 -8.96 -11.88 7.78
CA TRP A 375 -10.18 -12.33 8.47
C TRP A 375 -9.85 -13.32 9.59
N LEU A 376 -8.96 -14.28 9.33
CA LEU A 376 -8.50 -15.27 10.31
C LEU A 376 -7.70 -14.64 11.45
N CYS A 377 -7.15 -13.45 11.21
CA CYS A 377 -6.33 -12.69 12.13
C CYS A 377 -7.01 -11.45 12.71
N TYR A 378 -8.27 -11.18 12.34
CA TYR A 378 -8.93 -9.92 12.67
C TYR A 378 -9.10 -9.73 14.18
N ASP A 379 -8.71 -8.56 14.65
CA ASP A 379 -8.90 -8.10 16.01
C ASP A 379 -9.47 -6.67 15.97
N PRO A 380 -10.73 -6.46 16.39
CA PRO A 380 -11.35 -5.14 16.35
C PRO A 380 -10.63 -4.11 17.24
N SER A 381 -9.88 -4.54 18.26
CA SER A 381 -9.14 -3.63 19.15
C SER A 381 -7.96 -2.94 18.46
N VAL A 382 -7.39 -3.56 17.42
CA VAL A 382 -6.25 -3.04 16.66
C VAL A 382 -6.72 -2.34 15.35
N GLY A 383 -8.00 -2.45 15.00
CA GLY A 383 -8.57 -1.87 13.79
C GLY A 383 -8.24 -2.67 12.52
N GLY A 384 -8.03 -1.98 11.40
CA GLY A 384 -7.72 -2.62 10.11
C GLY A 384 -8.93 -3.23 9.37
N HIS A 385 -10.15 -2.77 9.65
CA HIS A 385 -11.37 -3.20 8.94
C HIS A 385 -11.30 -2.93 7.43
N ILE A 386 -10.56 -1.91 7.00
CA ILE A 386 -10.31 -1.59 5.58
C ILE A 386 -9.71 -2.76 4.80
N TRP A 387 -8.96 -3.67 5.46
CA TRP A 387 -8.36 -4.83 4.81
C TRP A 387 -9.32 -6.02 4.66
N LEU A 388 -10.52 -5.95 5.24
CA LEU A 388 -11.56 -6.97 5.10
C LEU A 388 -12.38 -6.78 3.80
N GLU A 389 -12.57 -5.51 3.40
CA GLU A 389 -13.39 -5.07 2.27
C GLU A 389 -12.99 -5.73 0.93
N PRO A 390 -11.70 -5.81 0.55
CA PRO A 390 -11.30 -6.47 -0.68
C PRO A 390 -11.70 -7.95 -0.74
N GLY A 391 -11.54 -8.70 0.36
CA GLY A 391 -11.90 -10.12 0.44
C GLY A 391 -13.42 -10.33 0.36
N TYR A 392 -14.19 -9.45 1.00
CA TYR A 392 -15.65 -9.46 0.93
C TYR A 392 -16.15 -9.22 -0.50
N ASN A 393 -15.64 -8.18 -1.16
CA ASN A 393 -16.05 -7.85 -2.52
C ASN A 393 -15.61 -8.90 -3.54
N ALA A 394 -14.42 -9.49 -3.39
CA ALA A 394 -13.98 -10.61 -4.23
C ALA A 394 -14.88 -11.84 -4.08
N LEU A 395 -15.28 -12.21 -2.86
CA LEU A 395 -16.23 -13.30 -2.60
C LEU A 395 -17.59 -13.04 -3.27
N ARG A 396 -18.12 -11.82 -3.14
CA ARG A 396 -19.38 -11.41 -3.79
C ARG A 396 -19.29 -11.53 -5.31
N HIS A 397 -18.21 -11.06 -5.90
CA HIS A 397 -17.98 -11.17 -7.35
C HIS A 397 -17.90 -12.65 -7.80
N LEU A 398 -17.17 -13.48 -7.05
CA LEU A 398 -17.04 -14.92 -7.33
C LEU A 398 -18.38 -15.66 -7.24
N LEU A 399 -19.32 -15.24 -6.39
CA LEU A 399 -20.66 -15.85 -6.32
C LEU A 399 -21.45 -15.71 -7.62
N HIS A 400 -21.17 -14.68 -8.42
CA HIS A 400 -21.79 -14.48 -9.73
C HIS A 400 -20.99 -15.16 -10.84
N MET A 401 -19.66 -15.03 -10.82
CA MET A 401 -18.81 -15.47 -11.93
C MET A 401 -18.34 -16.93 -11.81
N GLN A 402 -18.05 -17.39 -10.59
CA GLN A 402 -17.50 -18.73 -10.32
C GLN A 402 -18.03 -19.31 -8.98
N PRO A 403 -19.33 -19.68 -8.91
CA PRO A 403 -19.96 -20.16 -7.69
C PRO A 403 -19.24 -21.28 -6.94
N LEU A 404 -18.63 -22.23 -7.66
CA LEU A 404 -17.92 -23.35 -7.06
C LEU A 404 -16.71 -22.88 -6.24
N LEU A 405 -15.96 -21.91 -6.75
CA LEU A 405 -14.81 -21.34 -6.04
C LEU A 405 -15.26 -20.52 -4.83
N ALA A 406 -16.34 -19.75 -4.95
CA ALA A 406 -16.94 -19.02 -3.83
C ALA A 406 -17.38 -19.96 -2.70
N ASN A 407 -18.08 -21.05 -3.02
CA ASN A 407 -18.45 -22.08 -2.04
C ASN A 407 -17.21 -22.69 -1.38
N SER A 408 -16.17 -22.96 -2.17
CA SER A 408 -14.92 -23.51 -1.64
C SER A 408 -14.18 -22.54 -0.71
N LEU A 409 -14.26 -21.22 -0.94
CA LEU A 409 -13.70 -20.21 -0.01
C LEU A 409 -14.47 -20.16 1.32
N LEU A 410 -15.80 -20.27 1.28
CA LEU A 410 -16.63 -20.30 2.50
C LEU A 410 -16.37 -21.58 3.32
N ASP A 411 -16.33 -22.74 2.66
CA ASP A 411 -15.95 -24.01 3.30
C ASP A 411 -14.51 -23.95 3.84
N PHE A 412 -13.59 -23.31 3.11
CA PHE A 412 -12.21 -23.09 3.55
C PHE A 412 -12.15 -22.28 4.86
N LEU A 413 -12.90 -21.18 4.98
CA LEU A 413 -12.95 -20.39 6.24
C LEU A 413 -13.41 -21.24 7.43
N VAL A 414 -14.45 -22.05 7.24
CA VAL A 414 -14.98 -22.94 8.28
C VAL A 414 -13.90 -23.94 8.71
N ARG A 415 -13.27 -24.64 7.76
CA ARG A 415 -12.22 -25.63 8.06
C ARG A 415 -10.99 -25.00 8.69
N MET A 416 -10.50 -23.89 8.15
CA MET A 416 -9.31 -23.22 8.67
C MET A 416 -9.53 -22.70 10.08
N SER A 417 -10.75 -22.27 10.43
CA SER A 417 -11.06 -21.88 11.81
C SER A 417 -10.87 -23.02 12.80
N ALA A 418 -11.10 -24.26 12.38
CA ALA A 418 -10.92 -25.45 13.22
C ALA A 418 -9.49 -26.00 13.20
N GLU A 419 -8.83 -25.98 12.04
CA GLU A 419 -7.60 -26.74 11.77
C GLU A 419 -6.32 -25.90 11.70
N LEU A 420 -6.40 -24.58 11.50
CA LEU A 420 -5.21 -23.73 11.32
C LEU A 420 -4.24 -23.86 12.50
N HIS A 421 -4.77 -23.73 13.72
CA HIS A 421 -4.03 -24.00 14.95
C HIS A 421 -5.02 -24.36 16.06
N PRO A 422 -5.22 -25.65 16.39
CA PRO A 422 -6.24 -26.08 17.33
C PRO A 422 -6.22 -25.39 18.70
N PRO A 423 -5.04 -25.09 19.32
CA PRO A 423 -4.99 -24.30 20.56
C PRO A 423 -5.59 -22.89 20.46
N LEU A 424 -5.54 -22.26 19.27
CA LEU A 424 -6.11 -20.94 19.01
C LEU A 424 -7.46 -20.99 18.27
N ARG A 425 -8.10 -22.17 18.17
CA ARG A 425 -9.39 -22.33 17.48
C ARG A 425 -10.43 -21.30 17.91
N ALA A 426 -10.63 -21.13 19.21
CA ALA A 426 -11.62 -20.19 19.74
C ALA A 426 -11.33 -18.74 19.32
N ARG A 427 -10.06 -18.33 19.38
CA ARG A 427 -9.60 -17.01 18.92
C ARG A 427 -9.87 -16.84 17.43
N ILE A 428 -9.46 -17.79 16.58
CA ILE A 428 -9.60 -17.70 15.12
C ILE A 428 -11.07 -17.66 14.72
N THR A 429 -11.92 -18.51 15.30
CA THR A 429 -13.38 -18.46 15.08
C THR A 429 -13.96 -17.10 15.47
N THR A 430 -13.49 -16.54 16.59
CA THR A 430 -13.90 -15.20 17.05
C THR A 430 -13.42 -14.10 16.10
N SER A 431 -12.19 -14.19 15.57
CA SER A 431 -11.65 -13.26 14.58
C SER A 431 -12.52 -13.20 13.32
N VAL A 432 -12.91 -14.36 12.77
CA VAL A 432 -13.79 -14.40 11.59
C VAL A 432 -15.19 -13.85 11.92
N ALA A 433 -15.75 -14.19 13.08
CA ALA A 433 -17.04 -13.62 13.52
C ALA A 433 -16.98 -12.09 13.67
N ASN A 434 -15.90 -11.56 14.25
CA ASN A 434 -15.65 -10.13 14.37
C ASN A 434 -15.46 -9.47 12.99
N ALA A 435 -14.80 -10.14 12.04
CA ALA A 435 -14.65 -9.63 10.69
C ALA A 435 -16.01 -9.48 9.98
N LEU A 436 -16.90 -10.48 10.13
CA LEU A 436 -18.26 -10.43 9.60
C LEU A 436 -19.09 -9.30 10.24
N LYS A 437 -18.94 -9.10 11.55
CA LYS A 437 -19.57 -7.99 12.26
C LYS A 437 -19.04 -6.64 11.75
N ALA A 438 -17.72 -6.49 11.63
CA ALA A 438 -17.08 -5.28 11.11
C ALA A 438 -17.54 -4.93 9.69
N ILE A 439 -17.76 -5.93 8.83
CA ILE A 439 -18.33 -5.70 7.48
C ILE A 439 -19.69 -4.97 7.56
N SER A 440 -20.51 -5.29 8.56
CA SER A 440 -21.80 -4.63 8.80
C SER A 440 -21.61 -3.27 9.48
N ASP A 441 -20.85 -3.23 10.56
CA ASP A 441 -20.68 -2.04 11.41
C ASP A 441 -20.02 -0.87 10.66
N PHE A 442 -19.11 -1.16 9.71
CA PHE A 442 -18.41 -0.15 8.90
C PHE A 442 -19.04 0.08 7.52
N ASN A 443 -20.29 -0.38 7.29
CA ASN A 443 -21.00 -0.22 6.01
C ASN A 443 -20.25 -0.74 4.77
N ILE A 444 -19.35 -1.70 4.93
CA ILE A 444 -18.68 -2.40 3.81
C ILE A 444 -19.72 -3.21 3.02
N GLY A 445 -20.69 -3.79 3.74
CA GLY A 445 -21.83 -4.48 3.14
C GLY A 445 -22.58 -5.31 4.18
N SER A 446 -23.35 -6.29 3.72
CA SER A 446 -24.04 -7.21 4.61
C SER A 446 -23.55 -8.63 4.39
N PRO A 447 -23.02 -9.33 5.42
CA PRO A 447 -22.62 -10.73 5.31
C PRO A 447 -23.69 -11.66 4.74
N SER A 448 -24.98 -11.35 4.96
CA SER A 448 -26.10 -12.09 4.38
C SER A 448 -26.10 -12.08 2.85
N THR A 449 -25.56 -11.05 2.20
CA THR A 449 -25.47 -11.00 0.72
C THR A 449 -24.58 -12.10 0.15
N ILE A 450 -23.63 -12.61 0.95
CA ILE A 450 -22.78 -13.75 0.61
C ILE A 450 -23.42 -15.04 1.12
N ILE A 451 -23.72 -15.11 2.42
CA ILE A 451 -24.12 -16.36 3.10
C ILE A 451 -25.48 -16.88 2.59
N ASP A 452 -26.45 -15.97 2.38
CA ASP A 452 -27.80 -16.32 1.94
C ASP A 452 -27.95 -16.31 0.42
N HIS A 453 -26.85 -16.08 -0.31
CA HIS A 453 -26.88 -16.09 -1.76
C HIS A 453 -27.34 -17.46 -2.29
N HIS A 454 -28.20 -17.45 -3.29
CA HIS A 454 -28.82 -18.65 -3.87
C HIS A 454 -27.81 -19.64 -4.47
N MET A 455 -26.62 -19.16 -4.86
CA MET A 455 -25.52 -19.99 -5.34
C MET A 455 -24.68 -20.63 -4.21
N VAL A 456 -24.88 -20.27 -2.94
CA VAL A 456 -24.22 -20.95 -1.82
C VAL A 456 -24.96 -22.24 -1.50
N GLN A 457 -24.22 -23.35 -1.50
CA GLN A 457 -24.72 -24.68 -1.18
C GLN A 457 -25.25 -24.72 0.24
N LYS A 458 -26.37 -25.41 0.43
CA LYS A 458 -27.06 -25.53 1.73
C LYS A 458 -26.13 -26.05 2.84
N SER A 459 -25.34 -27.08 2.56
CA SER A 459 -24.40 -27.66 3.53
C SER A 459 -23.32 -26.66 3.96
N VAL A 460 -22.75 -25.90 3.02
CA VAL A 460 -21.76 -24.86 3.30
C VAL A 460 -22.38 -23.73 4.13
N ARG A 461 -23.60 -23.30 3.77
CA ARG A 461 -24.34 -22.28 4.51
C ARG A 461 -24.62 -22.70 5.95
N GLU A 462 -25.08 -23.92 6.16
CA GLU A 462 -25.38 -24.47 7.49
C GLU A 462 -24.11 -24.56 8.34
N ALA A 463 -23.04 -25.14 7.80
CA ALA A 463 -21.76 -25.24 8.50
C ALA A 463 -21.16 -23.86 8.85
N PHE A 464 -21.27 -22.88 7.95
CA PHE A 464 -20.80 -21.52 8.18
C PHE A 464 -21.58 -20.83 9.31
N ARG A 465 -22.92 -20.96 9.31
CA ARG A 465 -23.79 -20.40 10.35
C ARG A 465 -23.54 -21.03 11.71
N GLU A 466 -23.38 -22.35 11.75
CA GLU A 466 -23.08 -23.10 12.97
C GLU A 466 -21.73 -22.67 13.55
N THR A 467 -20.69 -22.62 12.71
CA THR A 467 -19.31 -22.31 13.14
C THR A 467 -19.19 -20.89 13.71
N PHE A 468 -19.79 -19.90 13.06
CA PHE A 468 -19.65 -18.48 13.43
C PHE A 468 -20.86 -17.92 14.19
N LYS A 469 -21.80 -18.79 14.61
CA LYS A 469 -23.01 -18.44 15.38
C LYS A 469 -23.82 -17.30 14.77
N ILE A 470 -23.99 -17.33 13.44
CA ILE A 470 -24.69 -16.26 12.70
C ILE A 470 -26.19 -16.55 12.72
N PRO A 471 -27.04 -15.64 13.26
CA PRO A 471 -28.48 -15.86 13.33
C PRO A 471 -29.08 -16.14 11.95
N ALA A 472 -29.89 -17.19 11.84
CA ALA A 472 -30.70 -17.40 10.64
C ALA A 472 -31.66 -16.21 10.50
N ARG A 473 -31.81 -15.66 9.30
CA ARG A 473 -32.91 -14.73 9.04
C ARG A 473 -34.20 -15.50 9.31
N SER A 474 -34.97 -15.08 10.31
CA SER A 474 -36.35 -15.53 10.45
C SER A 474 -37.05 -15.09 9.17
N ALA A 475 -37.54 -16.04 8.38
CA ALA A 475 -38.44 -15.70 7.30
C ALA A 475 -39.59 -14.91 7.92
N VAL A 476 -39.70 -13.62 7.61
CA VAL A 476 -40.94 -12.90 7.85
C VAL A 476 -41.92 -13.52 6.87
N VAL A 477 -42.64 -14.53 7.35
CA VAL A 477 -43.84 -15.03 6.69
C VAL A 477 -44.76 -13.83 6.59
N PRO A 478 -45.17 -13.38 5.39
CA PRO A 478 -46.24 -12.40 5.31
C PRO A 478 -47.44 -13.03 6.02
N SER A 479 -47.89 -12.42 7.11
CA SER A 479 -49.13 -12.80 7.75
C SER A 479 -50.22 -12.83 6.68
N PRO A 480 -51.01 -13.92 6.55
CA PRO A 480 -52.07 -13.96 5.56
C PRO A 480 -53.03 -12.80 5.83
N THR A 481 -53.18 -11.95 4.83
CA THR A 481 -54.12 -10.83 4.80
C THR A 481 -55.51 -11.37 5.13
N ALA A 482 -56.07 -10.93 6.26
CA ALA A 482 -57.45 -11.23 6.60
C ALA A 482 -58.39 -10.62 5.55
N PRO A 483 -59.46 -11.32 5.14
CA PRO A 483 -60.37 -10.83 4.12
C PRO A 483 -61.20 -9.66 4.65
N VAL A 484 -61.29 -8.63 3.82
CA VAL A 484 -62.16 -7.46 3.97
C VAL A 484 -63.63 -7.89 4.00
N PRO A 485 -64.46 -7.41 4.94
CA PRO A 485 -65.89 -7.30 4.74
C PRO A 485 -66.25 -5.86 4.34
N SER A 486 -66.92 -5.74 3.20
CA SER A 486 -67.59 -4.54 2.72
C SER A 486 -68.86 -4.25 3.54
N GLY A 487 -69.15 -2.96 3.78
CA GLY A 487 -70.55 -2.49 3.82
C GLY A 487 -71.03 -1.70 5.06
N GLU A 488 -70.99 -0.37 4.91
CA GLU A 488 -72.06 0.61 5.24
C GLU A 488 -72.24 1.22 6.66
N ASN A 489 -72.02 2.55 6.66
CA ASN A 489 -72.88 3.63 7.18
C ASN A 489 -73.02 3.90 8.69
N LYS A 490 -72.41 5.00 9.19
CA LYS A 490 -73.10 6.32 9.43
C LYS A 490 -72.21 7.35 10.17
N GLN A 491 -72.24 8.57 9.63
CA GLN A 491 -72.31 9.90 10.28
C GLN A 491 -71.17 10.41 11.20
N THR A 492 -70.61 11.56 10.77
CA THR A 492 -69.86 12.61 11.50
C THR A 492 -70.78 13.36 12.51
N PRO A 493 -70.35 14.36 13.35
CA PRO A 493 -69.08 15.13 13.37
C PRO A 493 -68.49 15.55 14.77
N SER A 494 -67.35 16.27 14.71
CA SER A 494 -67.00 17.50 15.48
C SER A 494 -66.34 17.44 16.88
N ALA A 495 -65.12 18.02 16.91
CA ALA A 495 -64.50 19.00 17.85
C ALA A 495 -64.54 18.82 19.38
N GLY A 496 -63.40 19.11 20.03
CA GLY A 496 -63.35 19.41 21.46
C GLY A 496 -61.93 19.51 22.03
N ASP A 497 -61.59 20.71 22.50
CA ASP A 497 -60.34 21.21 23.11
C ASP A 497 -59.80 20.44 24.33
N GLY A 498 -58.50 20.66 24.61
CA GLY A 498 -58.07 21.08 25.94
C GLY A 498 -57.16 20.15 26.77
N PRO A 499 -56.40 20.67 27.75
CA PRO A 499 -54.94 20.53 27.75
C PRO A 499 -54.28 20.11 29.09
N SER A 500 -52.94 20.00 29.06
CA SER A 500 -51.97 20.29 30.15
C SER A 500 -51.80 19.36 31.35
N GLN A 501 -50.54 19.01 31.65
CA GLN A 501 -49.79 19.21 32.92
C GLN A 501 -48.43 18.47 32.79
N SER A 502 -47.26 19.11 32.68
CA SER A 502 -46.48 19.89 33.66
C SER A 502 -46.00 19.10 34.89
N GLY A 503 -44.67 19.01 35.05
CA GLY A 503 -44.00 18.54 36.27
C GLY A 503 -42.49 18.75 36.18
N SER A 504 -42.05 19.92 36.65
CA SER A 504 -40.68 20.46 36.70
C SER A 504 -40.01 20.29 38.08
N GLY A 505 -38.69 20.52 38.14
CA GLY A 505 -37.92 20.87 39.35
C GLY A 505 -36.50 20.25 39.35
N GLU A 506 -35.41 20.97 39.02
CA GLU A 506 -34.62 21.92 39.86
C GLU A 506 -33.91 21.23 41.07
N SER A 507 -32.68 21.52 41.54
CA SER A 507 -31.59 22.44 41.19
C SER A 507 -30.38 22.21 42.14
N LEU A 508 -29.18 22.65 41.72
CA LEU A 508 -28.06 23.29 42.49
C LEU A 508 -27.28 22.57 43.64
N SER A 509 -25.94 22.54 43.53
CA SER A 509 -25.01 23.23 44.46
C SER A 509 -23.52 23.17 44.01
N LYS A 510 -22.73 24.18 44.41
CA LYS A 510 -21.39 24.58 43.92
C LYS A 510 -20.29 24.51 45.03
N LEU A 511 -19.02 24.39 44.57
CA LEU A 511 -17.69 24.89 45.09
C LEU A 511 -16.95 24.13 46.23
N PRO A 512 -15.58 24.23 46.37
CA PRO A 512 -14.65 25.26 45.84
C PRO A 512 -13.32 24.80 45.14
N LYS A 513 -12.64 25.80 44.54
CA LYS A 513 -11.36 25.80 43.77
C LYS A 513 -10.09 25.84 44.65
N ALA A 514 -8.97 25.28 44.17
CA ALA A 514 -7.63 25.89 44.27
C ALA A 514 -6.59 25.27 43.28
N LEU A 515 -5.68 26.14 42.79
CA LEU A 515 -4.42 25.95 42.02
C LEU A 515 -4.42 25.85 40.47
N GLN A 516 -4.34 27.06 39.83
CA GLN A 516 -3.44 27.55 38.74
C GLN A 516 -3.26 26.78 37.40
N PRO A 517 -2.74 27.37 36.29
CA PRO A 517 -2.26 28.75 36.02
C PRO A 517 -2.89 29.44 34.79
N GLU A 518 -2.52 30.71 34.59
CA GLU A 518 -2.99 31.65 33.56
C GLU A 518 -2.65 31.22 32.11
N THR A 519 -3.67 31.25 31.24
CA THR A 519 -3.50 31.41 29.79
C THR A 519 -4.53 32.43 29.30
N THR A 520 -4.01 33.47 28.66
CA THR A 520 -4.70 34.63 28.10
C THR A 520 -5.93 34.23 27.28
N SER A 521 -7.13 34.54 27.79
CA SER A 521 -8.37 34.47 27.04
C SER A 521 -8.44 35.66 26.08
N VAL A 522 -8.26 35.42 24.79
CA VAL A 522 -8.69 36.37 23.76
C VAL A 522 -10.21 36.27 23.69
N GLU A 523 -10.90 37.32 24.14
CA GLU A 523 -12.32 37.53 23.90
C GLU A 523 -12.55 37.64 22.39
N LEU A 524 -13.23 36.66 21.80
CA LEU A 524 -13.73 36.71 20.42
C LEU A 524 -15.25 36.91 20.45
N SER A 525 -15.65 38.13 20.76
CA SER A 525 -16.99 38.63 20.49
C SER A 525 -16.82 39.97 19.80
N GLU A 526 -16.69 39.96 18.45
CA GLU A 526 -17.02 41.08 17.54
C GLU A 526 -16.65 40.86 16.04
N GLU A 527 -16.11 39.71 15.59
CA GLU A 527 -15.76 39.51 14.15
C GLU A 527 -16.80 38.69 13.35
N MET A 528 -18.09 39.04 13.38
CA MET A 528 -19.07 38.44 12.44
C MET A 528 -19.57 39.41 11.37
N ASP A 529 -19.30 40.71 11.54
CA ASP A 529 -19.86 41.76 10.67
C ASP A 529 -18.95 42.12 9.47
N GLY A 530 -17.75 41.53 9.37
CA GLY A 530 -16.76 41.87 8.34
C GLY A 530 -16.38 40.74 7.37
N SER A 531 -16.88 39.50 7.56
CA SER A 531 -16.55 38.38 6.67
C SER A 531 -17.20 38.51 5.30
N ASP A 532 -18.44 38.99 5.27
CA ASP A 532 -19.26 39.01 4.06
C ASP A 532 -18.86 40.18 3.16
N GLU A 533 -18.49 41.33 3.74
CA GLU A 533 -17.89 42.45 3.00
C GLU A 533 -16.53 42.08 2.39
N LYS A 534 -15.70 41.33 3.13
CA LYS A 534 -14.40 40.86 2.64
C LYS A 534 -14.55 39.87 1.49
N ILE A 535 -15.50 38.94 1.57
CA ILE A 535 -15.79 37.99 0.49
C ILE A 535 -16.33 38.74 -0.73
N GLY A 536 -17.22 39.73 -0.54
CA GLY A 536 -17.72 40.57 -1.63
C GLY A 536 -16.61 41.32 -2.38
N ALA A 537 -15.62 41.87 -1.66
CA ALA A 537 -14.46 42.53 -2.27
C ALA A 537 -13.57 41.56 -3.07
N LEU A 538 -13.36 40.33 -2.57
CA LEU A 538 -12.58 39.30 -3.26
C LEU A 538 -13.32 38.77 -4.50
N LEU A 539 -14.63 38.60 -4.43
CA LEU A 539 -15.46 38.14 -5.56
C LEU A 539 -15.37 39.08 -6.77
N ALA A 540 -15.17 40.38 -6.57
CA ALA A 540 -15.00 41.34 -7.65
C ALA A 540 -13.75 41.09 -8.53
N ALA A 541 -12.71 40.47 -7.97
CA ALA A 541 -11.45 40.12 -8.65
C ALA A 541 -11.40 38.66 -9.16
N ILE A 542 -12.36 37.83 -8.74
CA ILE A 542 -12.46 36.43 -9.18
C ILE A 542 -13.18 36.36 -10.54
N LYS A 543 -12.79 35.44 -11.42
CA LYS A 543 -13.46 35.22 -12.72
C LYS A 543 -14.90 34.72 -12.53
N GLU A 544 -15.81 35.14 -13.41
CA GLU A 544 -17.27 34.98 -13.23
C GLU A 544 -17.69 33.51 -13.06
N GLU A 545 -16.98 32.58 -13.70
CA GLU A 545 -17.23 31.14 -13.68
C GLU A 545 -17.11 30.52 -12.27
N PHE A 546 -16.44 31.20 -11.34
CA PHE A 546 -16.20 30.73 -9.97
C PHE A 546 -16.99 31.49 -8.91
N ARG A 547 -17.59 32.64 -9.26
CA ARG A 547 -18.24 33.54 -8.29
C ARG A 547 -19.45 32.89 -7.64
N ASP A 548 -20.36 32.35 -8.45
CA ASP A 548 -21.63 31.80 -7.98
C ASP A 548 -21.46 30.66 -6.96
N GLY A 549 -20.43 29.83 -7.16
CA GLY A 549 -20.13 28.72 -6.25
C GLY A 549 -19.56 29.20 -4.92
N ILE A 550 -18.74 30.26 -4.93
CA ILE A 550 -18.16 30.86 -3.71
C ILE A 550 -19.24 31.64 -2.94
N GLU A 551 -20.10 32.39 -3.64
CA GLU A 551 -21.21 33.14 -3.04
C GLU A 551 -22.27 32.21 -2.43
N SER A 552 -22.60 31.12 -3.14
CA SER A 552 -23.51 30.10 -2.59
C SER A 552 -22.93 29.45 -1.32
N LEU A 553 -21.61 29.21 -1.30
CA LEU A 553 -20.93 28.62 -0.15
C LEU A 553 -20.77 29.60 1.02
N SER A 554 -20.58 30.90 0.76
CA SER A 554 -20.51 31.92 1.82
C SER A 554 -21.87 32.17 2.48
N ALA A 555 -22.95 32.17 1.69
CA ALA A 555 -24.32 32.33 2.18
C ALA A 555 -24.84 31.10 2.95
N ALA A 556 -24.20 29.93 2.81
CA ALA A 556 -24.60 28.70 3.47
C ALA A 556 -24.34 28.74 4.98
N SER A 557 -25.38 28.42 5.77
CA SER A 557 -25.34 28.43 7.23
C SER A 557 -24.17 27.61 7.79
N SER A 558 -23.39 28.20 8.69
CA SER A 558 -22.23 27.56 9.34
C SER A 558 -22.58 26.34 10.21
N ALA A 559 -23.87 26.13 10.52
CA ALA A 559 -24.36 24.98 11.27
C ALA A 559 -24.76 23.79 10.37
N ASP A 560 -24.95 24.00 9.06
CA ASP A 560 -25.35 22.98 8.10
C ASP A 560 -24.13 22.46 7.32
N ASN A 561 -23.46 21.47 7.92
CA ASN A 561 -22.24 20.89 7.34
C ASN A 561 -22.51 20.07 6.08
N GLU A 562 -23.71 19.50 5.93
CA GLU A 562 -24.05 18.64 4.81
C GLU A 562 -24.25 19.47 3.53
N ALA A 563 -25.02 20.56 3.62
CA ALA A 563 -25.20 21.49 2.52
C ALA A 563 -23.88 22.18 2.11
N ARG A 564 -23.03 22.54 3.08
CA ARG A 564 -21.72 23.15 2.80
C ARG A 564 -20.75 22.17 2.13
N CYS A 565 -20.76 20.89 2.50
CA CYS A 565 -19.99 19.86 1.82
C CYS A 565 -20.44 19.69 0.37
N GLU A 566 -21.75 19.67 0.11
CA GLU A 566 -22.29 19.57 -1.25
C GLU A 566 -21.90 20.79 -2.11
N LEU A 567 -22.04 22.01 -1.57
CA LEU A 567 -21.66 23.24 -2.26
C LEU A 567 -20.14 23.33 -2.50
N THR A 568 -19.33 22.87 -1.55
CA THR A 568 -17.86 22.81 -1.70
C THR A 568 -17.48 21.84 -2.81
N ASN A 569 -18.09 20.64 -2.83
CA ASN A 569 -17.84 19.66 -3.88
C ASN A 569 -18.23 20.20 -5.26
N ARG A 570 -19.37 20.90 -5.35
CA ARG A 570 -19.83 21.53 -6.59
C ARG A 570 -18.88 22.60 -7.09
N LEU A 571 -18.38 23.46 -6.19
CA LEU A 571 -17.38 24.47 -6.51
C LEU A 571 -16.07 23.82 -6.96
N ILE A 572 -15.60 22.78 -6.27
CA ILE A 572 -14.39 22.02 -6.65
C ILE A 572 -14.55 21.40 -8.04
N SER A 573 -15.70 20.80 -8.36
CA SER A 573 -15.99 20.31 -9.70
C SER A 573 -15.92 21.42 -10.76
N SER A 574 -16.52 22.59 -10.49
CA SER A 574 -16.43 23.74 -11.40
C SER A 574 -14.99 24.23 -11.61
N LEU A 575 -14.16 24.20 -10.57
CA LEU A 575 -12.72 24.53 -10.65
C LEU A 575 -11.95 23.54 -11.53
N PHE A 576 -12.26 22.25 -11.45
CA PHE A 576 -11.65 21.24 -12.31
C PHE A 576 -12.11 21.34 -13.76
N ASP A 577 -13.40 21.63 -13.99
CA ASP A 577 -13.96 21.76 -15.34
C ASP A 577 -13.41 23.00 -16.07
N ASN A 578 -13.06 24.06 -15.32
CA ASN A 578 -12.51 25.31 -15.86
C ASN A 578 -11.04 25.53 -15.45
N TYR A 579 -10.25 24.46 -15.28
CA TYR A 579 -8.87 24.55 -14.78
C TYR A 579 -7.95 25.43 -15.64
N GLU A 580 -8.25 25.60 -16.93
CA GLU A 580 -7.50 26.46 -17.85
C GLU A 580 -7.61 27.95 -17.49
N LEU A 581 -8.63 28.32 -16.71
CA LEU A 581 -8.86 29.68 -16.21
C LEU A 581 -8.22 29.91 -14.81
N LEU A 582 -7.62 28.89 -14.19
CA LEU A 582 -6.98 28.96 -12.87
C LEU A 582 -5.48 29.27 -12.97
N ASP A 583 -5.18 30.54 -13.18
CA ASP A 583 -3.83 31.06 -13.00
C ASP A 583 -3.48 31.23 -11.50
N SER A 584 -2.20 31.52 -11.21
CA SER A 584 -1.70 31.64 -9.84
C SER A 584 -2.44 32.69 -9.01
N GLU A 585 -2.92 33.77 -9.65
CA GLU A 585 -3.63 34.86 -8.98
C GLU A 585 -5.06 34.43 -8.60
N GLN A 586 -5.77 33.75 -9.51
CA GLN A 586 -7.10 33.20 -9.22
C GLN A 586 -7.06 32.12 -8.13
N VAL A 587 -6.03 31.28 -8.11
CA VAL A 587 -5.85 30.28 -7.05
C VAL A 587 -5.69 30.93 -5.68
N GLU A 588 -4.90 32.01 -5.58
CA GLU A 588 -4.70 32.75 -4.32
C GLU A 588 -5.99 33.42 -3.84
N LEU A 589 -6.74 34.08 -4.74
CA LEU A 589 -8.01 34.74 -4.40
C LEU A 589 -9.08 33.74 -3.91
N ILE A 590 -9.18 32.58 -4.56
CA ILE A 590 -10.13 31.53 -4.20
C ILE A 590 -9.73 30.87 -2.87
N ALA A 591 -8.43 30.66 -2.65
CA ALA A 591 -7.92 30.16 -1.37
C ALA A 591 -8.23 31.13 -0.22
N GLU A 592 -8.08 32.45 -0.43
CA GLU A 592 -8.42 33.45 0.57
C GLU A 592 -9.92 33.50 0.88
N CYS A 593 -10.78 33.28 -0.12
CA CYS A 593 -12.22 33.12 0.08
C CYS A 593 -12.52 31.90 0.96
N PHE A 594 -11.93 30.74 0.68
CA PHE A 594 -12.13 29.53 1.50
C PHE A 594 -11.64 29.72 2.94
N LEU A 595 -10.46 30.31 3.13
CA LEU A 595 -9.93 30.58 4.47
C LEU A 595 -10.83 31.53 5.25
N THR A 596 -11.46 32.50 4.60
CA THR A 596 -12.41 33.42 5.21
C THR A 596 -13.72 32.70 5.57
N ILE A 597 -14.26 31.90 4.65
CA ILE A 597 -15.52 31.14 4.81
C ILE A 597 -15.42 30.06 5.91
N PHE A 598 -14.26 29.41 6.05
CA PHE A 598 -14.06 28.31 6.99
C PHE A 598 -13.28 28.69 8.26
N ARG A 599 -12.91 29.98 8.41
CA ARG A 599 -12.06 30.48 9.50
C ARG A 599 -12.51 29.99 10.88
N LYS A 600 -13.79 30.19 11.21
CA LYS A 600 -14.31 29.77 12.52
C LYS A 600 -14.20 28.26 12.72
N GLN A 601 -14.53 27.44 11.73
CA GLN A 601 -14.49 25.98 11.85
C GLN A 601 -13.06 25.41 11.95
N LEU A 602 -12.11 26.03 11.23
CA LEU A 602 -10.70 25.63 11.25
C LEU A 602 -10.01 26.01 12.56
N PHE A 603 -10.40 27.13 13.18
CA PHE A 603 -9.73 27.66 14.37
C PHE A 603 -10.50 27.49 15.69
N SER A 604 -11.80 27.13 15.66
CA SER A 604 -12.60 26.89 16.88
C SER A 604 -12.66 25.43 17.31
N ARG A 605 -12.17 24.48 16.50
CA ARG A 605 -12.11 23.08 16.88
C ARG A 605 -10.80 22.83 17.64
N LYS A 606 -10.90 22.54 18.94
CA LYS A 606 -9.80 21.90 19.65
C LYS A 606 -9.46 20.60 18.89
N PRO A 607 -8.17 20.33 18.59
CA PRO A 607 -7.78 19.16 17.80
C PRO A 607 -8.11 17.82 18.47
N LEU A 608 -8.48 17.85 19.76
CA LEU A 608 -8.85 16.68 20.55
C LEU A 608 -10.16 17.00 21.34
N PRO A 609 -11.07 16.02 21.48
CA PRO A 609 -12.24 16.14 22.36
C PRO A 609 -11.81 16.45 23.81
N ASP A 610 -12.64 17.14 24.59
CA ASP A 610 -12.32 17.48 26.00
C ASP A 610 -12.21 16.22 26.89
N ASP A 611 -12.73 15.11 26.42
CA ASP A 611 -12.70 13.75 26.97
C ASP A 611 -11.54 12.89 26.44
N PHE A 612 -10.60 13.48 25.68
CA PHE A 612 -9.37 12.82 25.27
C PHE A 612 -8.43 12.65 26.47
N ILE A 613 -8.37 11.43 27.00
CA ILE A 613 -7.37 11.02 27.99
C ILE A 613 -6.18 10.45 27.22
N PRO A 614 -4.98 11.08 27.26
CA PRO A 614 -3.79 10.49 26.70
C PRO A 614 -3.47 9.25 27.53
N SER A 615 -3.56 8.06 26.94
CA SER A 615 -3.03 6.85 27.54
C SER A 615 -1.50 6.98 27.57
N LEU A 616 -0.95 7.36 28.72
CA LEU A 616 0.46 7.18 29.04
C LEU A 616 0.67 5.72 29.43
N GLU A 617 0.72 4.84 28.43
CA GLU A 617 1.40 3.53 28.48
C GLU A 617 2.04 3.23 27.12
#